data_AF-A0A353LYX9-F1
#
_entry.id   AF-A0A353LYX9-F1
#
_cell.length_a   1.000
_cell.length_b   1.000
_cell.length_c   1.000
_cell.angle_alpha   90.00
_cell.angle_beta   90.00
_cell.angle_gamma   90.00
#
_symmetry.space_group_name_H-M   'P 1'
#
loop_
_entity.id
_entity.type
_entity.pdbx_description
1 polymer ?
#
loop_
_entity_poly.entity_id
_entity_poly.type
_entity_poly.pdbx_seq_one_letter_code
_entity_poly.pdbx_strand_id
1 'polypeptide(L)'
;AASDGIMVARGDLGVEIAAEEVPLAQKMLIRKCNRAGKPVITATQMLDSMIRNPRPTRAEVTDVANAIFEGTDCVMLSGETAMGRYPVRAVQVMDKIAHRMEQVIDYAAVLREKINEGRSAIDQAVTLAACQVTHDLDLGVMVCSTFSGATARSLSQKRPKATIFAISHN
;
A
#
# COMPACT_ATOMS: atom_id res chain seq x y z
N ALA A 1 -16.31 13.08 -1.82
CA ALA A 1 -16.23 11.63 -1.49
C ALA A 1 -16.61 11.45 -0.03
N ALA A 2 -17.23 10.34 0.34
CA ALA A 2 -17.73 10.11 1.71
C ALA A 2 -16.63 9.66 2.71
N SER A 3 -15.53 9.08 2.22
CA SER A 3 -14.44 8.55 3.07
C SER A 3 -13.07 9.05 2.64
N ASP A 4 -12.12 9.07 3.58
CA ASP A 4 -10.72 9.47 3.35
C ASP A 4 -9.78 8.32 3.03
N GLY A 5 -10.17 7.10 3.35
CA GLY A 5 -9.47 5.86 3.00
C GLY A 5 -10.41 4.67 3.21
N ILE A 6 -9.92 3.47 2.91
CA ILE A 6 -10.66 2.21 3.04
C ILE A 6 -9.81 1.19 3.81
N MET A 7 -10.46 0.38 4.64
CA MET A 7 -9.84 -0.81 5.22
C MET A 7 -10.52 -2.04 4.63
N VAL A 8 -9.72 -3.00 4.13
CA VAL A 8 -10.18 -4.31 3.70
C VAL A 8 -10.03 -5.27 4.88
N ALA A 9 -11.06 -5.35 5.72
CA ALA A 9 -11.13 -6.27 6.86
C ALA A 9 -11.58 -7.65 6.40
N ARG A 10 -10.63 -8.52 6.05
CA ARG A 10 -10.94 -9.84 5.46
C ARG A 10 -11.67 -10.78 6.38
N GLY A 11 -11.41 -10.72 7.68
CA GLY A 11 -12.09 -11.52 8.70
C GLY A 11 -13.59 -11.25 8.70
N ASP A 12 -13.99 -9.97 8.73
CA ASP A 12 -15.41 -9.58 8.67
C ASP A 12 -15.99 -9.87 7.28
N LEU A 13 -15.25 -9.57 6.22
CA LEU A 13 -15.70 -9.83 4.86
C LEU A 13 -15.99 -11.32 4.62
N GLY A 14 -15.14 -12.22 5.14
CA GLY A 14 -15.33 -13.67 5.04
C GLY A 14 -16.50 -14.23 5.85
N VAL A 15 -17.13 -13.43 6.71
CA VAL A 15 -18.41 -13.78 7.36
C VAL A 15 -19.58 -13.46 6.42
N GLU A 16 -19.48 -12.38 5.66
CA GLU A 16 -20.57 -11.85 4.83
C GLU A 16 -20.60 -12.41 3.40
N ILE A 17 -19.44 -12.79 2.84
CA ILE A 17 -19.31 -13.37 1.50
C ILE A 17 -18.58 -14.71 1.54
N ALA A 18 -18.74 -15.51 0.48
CA ALA A 18 -18.05 -16.79 0.35
C ALA A 18 -16.52 -16.60 0.43
N ALA A 19 -15.82 -17.53 1.08
CA ALA A 19 -14.39 -17.39 1.36
C ALA A 19 -13.54 -17.27 0.08
N GLU A 20 -13.95 -17.96 -0.99
CA GLU A 20 -13.34 -17.90 -2.32
C GLU A 20 -13.54 -16.54 -3.04
N GLU A 21 -14.52 -15.73 -2.62
CA GLU A 21 -14.78 -14.40 -3.16
C GLU A 21 -13.98 -13.30 -2.46
N VAL A 22 -13.51 -13.54 -1.23
CA VAL A 22 -12.71 -12.58 -0.45
C VAL A 22 -11.48 -12.07 -1.20
N PRO A 23 -10.66 -12.92 -1.86
CA PRO A 23 -9.52 -12.45 -2.65
C PRO A 23 -9.93 -11.53 -3.82
N LEU A 24 -11.05 -11.83 -4.48
CA LEU A 24 -11.56 -11.02 -5.60
C LEU A 24 -12.04 -9.65 -5.10
N ALA A 25 -12.75 -9.63 -3.98
CA ALA A 25 -13.22 -8.41 -3.35
C ALA A 25 -12.05 -7.53 -2.86
N GLN A 26 -11.03 -8.10 -2.21
CA GLN A 26 -9.82 -7.38 -1.81
C GLN A 26 -9.19 -6.68 -3.01
N LYS A 27 -8.89 -7.44 -4.07
CA LYS A 27 -8.24 -6.93 -5.27
C LYS A 27 -9.05 -5.81 -5.92
N MET A 28 -10.37 -5.97 -5.99
CA MET A 28 -11.27 -4.94 -6.49
C MET A 28 -11.22 -3.66 -5.64
N LEU A 29 -11.29 -3.78 -4.31
CA LEU A 29 -11.30 -2.64 -3.40
C LEU A 29 -9.98 -1.87 -3.45
N ILE A 30 -8.85 -2.57 -3.41
CA ILE A 30 -7.52 -1.96 -3.52
C ILE A 30 -7.38 -1.19 -4.84
N ARG A 31 -7.76 -1.80 -5.96
CA ARG A 31 -7.71 -1.13 -7.29
C ARG A 31 -8.57 0.13 -7.34
N LYS A 32 -9.79 0.09 -6.78
CA LYS A 32 -10.67 1.26 -6.71
C LYS A 32 -10.05 2.38 -5.87
N CYS A 33 -9.42 2.03 -4.75
CA CYS A 33 -8.72 3.00 -3.89
C CYS A 33 -7.52 3.63 -4.60
N ASN A 34 -6.67 2.82 -5.25
CA ASN A 34 -5.54 3.28 -6.04
C ASN A 34 -5.95 4.23 -7.16
N ARG A 35 -7.02 3.92 -7.88
CA ARG A 35 -7.58 4.79 -8.93
C ARG A 35 -8.13 6.09 -8.36
N ALA A 36 -8.80 6.03 -7.20
CA ALA A 36 -9.36 7.19 -6.53
C ALA A 36 -8.32 8.04 -5.77
N GLY A 37 -7.08 7.54 -5.60
CA GLY A 37 -6.05 8.22 -4.81
C GLY A 37 -6.37 8.23 -3.32
N LYS A 38 -7.08 7.20 -2.85
CA LYS A 38 -7.50 7.03 -1.45
C LYS A 38 -6.66 5.93 -0.82
N PRO A 39 -6.04 6.16 0.36
CA PRO A 39 -5.29 5.12 1.05
C PRO A 39 -6.13 3.88 1.33
N VAL A 40 -5.53 2.71 1.16
CA VAL A 40 -6.15 1.42 1.50
C VAL A 40 -5.28 0.60 2.45
N ILE A 41 -5.93 0.03 3.47
CA ILE A 41 -5.31 -0.82 4.48
C ILE A 41 -5.80 -2.25 4.29
N THR A 42 -4.91 -3.21 4.04
CA THR A 42 -5.25 -4.64 4.08
C THR A 42 -5.10 -5.16 5.50
N ALA A 43 -6.18 -5.70 6.06
CA ALA A 43 -6.29 -6.03 7.47
C ALA A 43 -6.74 -7.47 7.71
N THR A 44 -6.47 -7.95 8.93
CA THR A 44 -6.79 -9.27 9.51
C THR A 44 -6.05 -10.44 8.87
N GLN A 45 -5.68 -11.43 9.70
CA GLN A 45 -5.07 -12.70 9.28
C GLN A 45 -3.79 -12.55 8.42
N MET A 46 -3.01 -11.50 8.62
CA MET A 46 -1.79 -11.27 7.83
C MET A 46 -0.64 -12.18 8.28
N LEU A 47 -0.39 -12.27 9.60
CA LEU A 47 0.62 -13.14 10.21
C LEU A 47 0.06 -13.86 11.45
N ASP A 48 -1.21 -14.29 11.40
CA ASP A 48 -1.99 -14.79 12.55
C ASP A 48 -1.27 -15.88 13.37
N SER A 49 -0.60 -16.81 12.70
CA SER A 49 0.16 -17.88 13.34
C SER A 49 1.26 -17.34 14.28
N MET A 50 1.73 -16.12 14.06
CA MET A 50 2.72 -15.44 14.89
C MET A 50 2.20 -14.98 16.25
N ILE A 51 0.89 -15.05 16.50
CA ILE A 51 0.33 -14.92 17.85
C ILE A 51 0.94 -15.99 18.77
N ARG A 52 1.15 -17.21 18.24
CA ARG A 52 1.60 -18.38 19.01
C ARG A 52 3.01 -18.83 18.64
N ASN A 53 3.45 -18.55 17.42
CA ASN A 53 4.69 -19.06 16.84
C ASN A 53 5.71 -17.94 16.55
N PRO A 54 7.01 -18.21 16.65
CA PRO A 54 8.04 -17.19 16.36
C PRO A 54 8.25 -16.93 14.85
N ARG A 55 7.58 -17.68 13.96
CA ARG A 55 7.71 -17.58 12.50
C ARG A 55 6.33 -17.75 11.86
N PRO A 56 6.05 -17.03 10.77
CA PRO A 56 4.82 -17.23 10.02
C PRO A 56 4.92 -18.50 9.16
N THR A 57 3.78 -18.90 8.63
CA THR A 57 3.67 -19.90 7.58
C THR A 57 4.07 -19.32 6.22
N ARG A 58 4.33 -20.19 5.23
CA ARG A 58 4.59 -19.75 3.85
C ARG A 58 3.35 -19.08 3.23
N ALA A 59 2.15 -19.53 3.60
CA ALA A 59 0.91 -18.97 3.10
C ALA A 59 0.74 -17.51 3.53
N GLU A 60 0.98 -17.21 4.81
CA GLU A 60 0.94 -15.85 5.36
C GLU A 60 1.96 -14.93 4.70
N VAL A 61 3.19 -15.40 4.46
CA VAL A 61 4.20 -14.61 3.76
C VAL A 61 3.75 -14.27 2.33
N THR A 62 3.22 -15.25 1.60
CA THR A 62 2.69 -15.05 0.25
C THR A 62 1.49 -14.12 0.24
N ASP A 63 0.64 -14.19 1.25
CA ASP A 63 -0.56 -13.38 1.37
C ASP A 63 -0.22 -11.90 1.60
N VAL A 64 0.69 -11.60 2.53
CA VAL A 64 1.25 -10.24 2.71
C VAL A 64 1.88 -9.75 1.40
N ALA A 65 2.68 -10.59 0.75
CA ALA A 65 3.35 -10.24 -0.50
C ALA A 65 2.36 -9.88 -1.62
N ASN A 66 1.29 -10.65 -1.77
CA ASN A 66 0.25 -10.37 -2.76
C ASN A 66 -0.50 -9.08 -2.47
N ALA A 67 -0.83 -8.78 -1.21
CA ALA A 67 -1.47 -7.51 -0.84
C ALA A 67 -0.61 -6.30 -1.25
N ILE A 68 0.72 -6.40 -1.10
CA ILE A 68 1.66 -5.37 -1.55
C ILE A 68 1.67 -5.25 -3.08
N PHE A 69 1.74 -6.36 -3.81
CA PHE A 69 1.70 -6.35 -5.29
C PHE A 69 0.37 -5.81 -5.85
N GLU A 70 -0.73 -6.05 -5.15
CA GLU A 70 -2.03 -5.46 -5.50
C GLU A 70 -2.07 -3.94 -5.29
N GLY A 71 -1.08 -3.41 -4.56
CA GLY A 71 -0.90 -2.00 -4.29
C GLY A 71 -1.69 -1.56 -3.07
N THR A 72 -1.67 -2.33 -1.99
CA THR A 72 -2.13 -1.83 -0.68
C THR A 72 -1.18 -0.73 -0.18
N ASP A 73 -1.71 0.29 0.50
CA ASP A 73 -0.87 1.35 1.08
C ASP A 73 -0.37 0.96 2.48
N CYS A 74 -1.12 0.13 3.19
CA CYS A 74 -0.75 -0.35 4.52
C CYS A 74 -1.15 -1.81 4.70
N VAL A 75 -0.32 -2.54 5.44
CA VAL A 75 -0.64 -3.87 5.97
C VAL A 75 -0.79 -3.77 7.49
N MET A 76 -1.81 -4.42 8.04
CA MET A 76 -2.16 -4.30 9.46
C MET A 76 -1.91 -5.60 10.21
N LEU A 77 -1.29 -5.50 11.38
CA LEU A 77 -1.22 -6.56 12.38
C LEU A 77 -2.32 -6.32 13.43
N SER A 78 -3.01 -7.39 13.82
CA SER A 78 -4.12 -7.37 14.78
C SER A 78 -3.68 -8.04 16.08
N GLY A 79 -4.12 -9.29 16.31
CA GLY A 79 -3.80 -10.04 17.52
C GLY A 79 -2.30 -10.30 17.68
N GLU A 80 -1.54 -10.33 16.57
CA GLU A 80 -0.10 -10.55 16.54
C GLU A 80 0.66 -9.56 17.42
N THR A 81 0.25 -8.28 17.41
CA THR A 81 0.89 -7.21 18.19
C THR A 81 0.13 -6.86 19.46
N ALA A 82 -1.20 -6.98 19.45
CA ALA A 82 -2.03 -6.63 20.61
C ALA A 82 -1.88 -7.61 21.78
N MET A 83 -1.77 -8.91 21.49
CA MET A 83 -1.78 -9.97 22.52
C MET A 83 -0.95 -11.21 22.15
N GLY A 84 -0.18 -11.14 21.05
CA GLY A 84 0.69 -12.21 20.59
C GLY A 84 1.93 -12.39 21.47
N ARG A 85 2.53 -13.59 21.42
CA ARG A 85 3.78 -13.91 22.13
C ARG A 85 5.02 -13.27 21.51
N TYR A 86 4.92 -12.79 20.26
CA TYR A 86 6.05 -12.29 19.48
C TYR A 86 5.75 -10.95 18.77
N PRO A 87 5.24 -9.92 19.45
CA PRO A 87 4.71 -8.70 18.83
C PRO A 87 5.78 -7.94 18.03
N VAL A 88 6.96 -7.72 18.60
CA VAL A 88 8.09 -7.05 17.93
C VAL A 88 8.55 -7.84 16.71
N ARG A 89 8.59 -9.18 16.83
CA ARG A 89 9.05 -10.05 15.74
C ARG A 89 8.04 -10.08 14.59
N ALA A 90 6.73 -10.02 14.87
CA ALA A 90 5.70 -9.93 13.85
C ALA A 90 5.89 -8.65 13.00
N VAL A 91 6.14 -7.51 13.65
CA VAL A 91 6.45 -6.25 12.94
C VAL A 91 7.72 -6.39 12.09
N GLN A 92 8.81 -6.94 12.65
CA GLN A 92 10.07 -7.15 11.91
C GLN A 92 9.92 -8.09 10.71
N VAL A 93 9.03 -9.10 10.81
CA VAL A 93 8.76 -10.01 9.69
C VAL A 93 7.93 -9.29 8.63
N MET A 94 6.90 -8.55 9.02
CA MET A 94 6.08 -7.74 8.11
C MET A 94 6.95 -6.73 7.33
N ASP A 95 7.83 -6.01 8.03
CA ASP A 95 8.80 -5.07 7.47
C ASP A 95 9.72 -5.73 6.43
N LYS A 96 10.30 -6.90 6.75
CA LYS A 96 11.15 -7.65 5.82
C LYS A 96 10.41 -8.10 4.56
N ILE A 97 9.14 -8.49 4.68
CA ILE A 97 8.33 -8.87 3.52
C ILE A 97 8.09 -7.64 2.65
N ALA A 98 7.66 -6.52 3.25
CA ALA A 98 7.42 -5.26 2.56
C ALA A 98 8.63 -4.79 1.76
N HIS A 99 9.78 -4.63 2.42
CA HIS A 99 11.01 -4.22 1.77
C HIS A 99 11.46 -5.17 0.65
N ARG A 100 11.27 -6.49 0.82
CA ARG A 100 11.64 -7.45 -0.22
C ARG A 100 10.72 -7.35 -1.44
N MET A 101 9.43 -7.12 -1.23
CA MET A 101 8.46 -6.98 -2.32
C MET A 101 8.65 -5.67 -3.08
N GLU A 102 8.87 -4.56 -2.38
CA GLU A 102 9.11 -3.26 -3.00
C GLU A 102 10.33 -3.26 -3.93
N GLN A 103 11.37 -4.06 -3.63
CA GLN A 103 12.54 -4.21 -4.50
C GLN A 103 12.26 -4.83 -5.87
N VAL A 104 11.16 -5.57 -6.03
CA VAL A 104 10.84 -6.33 -7.25
C VAL A 104 9.63 -5.76 -8.01
N ILE A 105 9.02 -4.68 -7.52
CA ILE A 105 7.94 -3.98 -8.22
C ILE A 105 8.49 -3.34 -9.50
N ASP A 106 7.78 -3.55 -10.62
CA ASP A 106 8.04 -2.84 -11.87
C ASP A 106 7.42 -1.44 -11.82
N TYR A 107 8.13 -0.51 -11.18
CA TYR A 107 7.69 0.89 -11.06
C TYR A 107 7.56 1.59 -12.42
N ALA A 108 8.28 1.13 -13.46
CA ALA A 108 8.15 1.69 -14.81
C ALA A 108 6.79 1.33 -15.43
N ALA A 109 6.35 0.07 -15.25
CA ALA A 109 5.02 -0.36 -15.67
C ALA A 109 3.91 0.38 -14.92
N VAL A 110 4.06 0.53 -13.59
CA VAL A 110 3.09 1.26 -12.75
C VAL A 110 2.96 2.73 -13.22
N LEU A 111 4.09 3.41 -13.43
CA LEU A 111 4.08 4.80 -13.89
C LEU A 111 3.45 4.94 -15.28
N ARG A 112 3.74 4.01 -16.20
CA ARG A 112 3.16 4.00 -17.55
C ARG A 112 1.63 3.85 -17.52
N GLU A 113 1.11 2.99 -16.64
CA GLU A 113 -0.33 2.86 -16.43
C GLU A 113 -0.93 4.20 -15.97
N LYS A 114 -0.27 4.88 -15.01
CA LYS A 114 -0.71 6.18 -14.49
C LYS A 114 -0.68 7.31 -15.51
N ILE A 115 0.21 7.25 -16.49
CA ILE A 115 0.25 8.21 -17.61
C ILE A 115 -0.96 8.01 -18.53
N ASN A 116 -1.34 6.75 -18.77
CA ASN A 116 -2.43 6.39 -19.67
C ASN A 116 -3.83 6.66 -19.08
N GLU A 117 -3.96 6.76 -17.75
CA GLU A 117 -5.23 7.06 -17.06
C GLU A 117 -5.78 8.48 -17.37
N GLY A 118 -5.02 9.33 -18.05
CA GLY A 118 -5.44 10.68 -18.45
C GLY A 118 -5.21 11.75 -17.37
N ARG A 119 -5.37 13.03 -17.75
CA ARG A 119 -5.12 14.19 -16.88
C ARG A 119 -6.43 14.94 -16.66
N SER A 120 -6.91 15.02 -15.41
CA SER A 120 -8.12 15.79 -15.10
C SER A 120 -7.83 17.17 -14.49
N ALA A 121 -6.65 17.40 -13.93
CA ALA A 121 -6.32 18.64 -13.24
C ALA A 121 -4.82 18.98 -13.30
N ILE A 122 -4.48 20.27 -13.13
CA ILE A 122 -3.11 20.80 -13.24
C ILE A 122 -2.18 20.17 -12.19
N ASP A 123 -2.66 20.02 -10.96
CA ASP A 123 -1.93 19.39 -9.86
C ASP A 123 -1.48 17.96 -10.20
N GLN A 124 -2.37 17.17 -10.81
CA GLN A 124 -2.06 15.81 -11.27
C GLN A 124 -1.03 15.79 -12.40
N ALA A 125 -1.05 16.79 -13.29
CA ALA A 125 -0.08 16.89 -14.37
C ALA A 125 1.32 17.18 -13.82
N VAL A 126 1.42 18.08 -12.83
CA VAL A 126 2.70 18.45 -12.19
C VAL A 126 3.27 17.28 -11.39
N THR A 127 2.46 16.61 -10.56
CA THR A 127 2.96 15.47 -9.76
C THR A 127 3.36 14.30 -10.63
N LEU A 128 2.62 14.03 -11.71
CA LEU A 128 3.00 12.99 -12.68
C LEU A 128 4.31 13.31 -13.39
N ALA A 129 4.50 14.57 -13.82
CA ALA A 129 5.76 15.00 -14.43
C ALA A 129 6.94 14.86 -13.44
N ALA A 130 6.73 15.22 -12.17
CA ALA A 130 7.74 15.03 -11.13
C ALA A 130 8.12 13.56 -10.95
N CYS A 131 7.13 12.65 -10.89
CA CYS A 131 7.37 11.21 -10.81
C CYS A 131 8.12 10.67 -12.05
N GLN A 132 7.78 11.17 -13.24
CA GLN A 132 8.48 10.81 -14.48
C GLN A 132 9.95 11.23 -14.46
N VAL A 133 10.24 12.49 -14.11
CA VAL A 133 11.62 12.98 -14.00
C VAL A 133 12.43 12.18 -12.99
N THR A 134 11.84 11.84 -11.84
CA THR A 134 12.55 11.02 -10.84
C THR A 134 12.79 9.59 -11.28
N HIS A 135 11.91 9.04 -12.11
CA HIS A 135 12.11 7.72 -12.69
C HIS A 135 13.20 7.75 -13.76
N ASP A 136 13.13 8.70 -14.70
CA ASP A 136 14.07 8.81 -15.83
C ASP A 136 15.50 9.09 -15.39
N LEU A 137 15.67 9.82 -14.28
CA LEU A 137 16.97 10.15 -13.70
C LEU A 137 17.38 9.19 -12.57
N ASP A 138 16.62 8.13 -12.31
CA ASP A 138 16.80 7.16 -11.20
C ASP A 138 17.10 7.82 -9.84
N LEU A 139 16.32 8.85 -9.51
CA LEU A 139 16.47 9.57 -8.25
C LEU A 139 15.86 8.76 -7.10
N GLY A 140 16.59 8.65 -5.98
CA GLY A 140 16.11 7.94 -4.80
C GLY A 140 15.12 8.72 -3.94
N VAL A 141 15.00 10.03 -4.14
CA VAL A 141 14.28 10.93 -3.23
C VAL A 141 13.52 12.02 -3.99
N MET A 142 12.31 12.32 -3.52
CA MET A 142 11.50 13.47 -3.91
C MET A 142 11.16 14.29 -2.68
N VAL A 143 11.21 15.62 -2.78
CA VAL A 143 10.80 16.51 -1.69
C VAL A 143 9.60 17.32 -2.16
N CYS A 144 8.54 17.38 -1.34
CA CYS A 144 7.39 18.23 -1.62
C CYS A 144 7.02 19.07 -0.40
N SER A 145 6.81 20.36 -0.63
CA SER A 145 6.17 21.22 0.37
C SER A 145 4.66 21.07 0.25
N THR A 146 3.97 20.89 1.38
CA THR A 146 2.53 20.70 1.41
C THR A 146 1.92 21.22 2.70
N PHE A 147 0.74 21.86 2.60
CA PHE A 147 0.01 22.35 3.77
C PHE A 147 -1.01 21.34 4.29
N SER A 148 -1.85 20.78 3.40
CA SER A 148 -2.91 19.81 3.75
C SER A 148 -2.53 18.35 3.48
N GLY A 149 -1.29 18.11 3.02
CA GLY A 149 -0.83 16.81 2.53
C GLY A 149 -1.33 16.43 1.12
N ALA A 150 -2.10 17.29 0.45
CA ALA A 150 -2.68 16.98 -0.87
C ALA A 150 -1.60 16.68 -1.94
N THR A 151 -0.50 17.44 -1.96
CA THR A 151 0.63 17.21 -2.86
C THR A 151 1.29 15.86 -2.60
N ALA A 152 1.54 15.54 -1.32
CA ALA A 152 2.15 14.28 -0.92
C ALA A 152 1.28 13.08 -1.30
N ARG A 153 -0.04 13.17 -1.07
CA ARG A 153 -1.01 12.13 -1.49
C ARG A 153 -1.07 11.98 -3.02
N SER A 154 -1.06 13.09 -3.76
CA SER A 154 -1.06 13.07 -5.23
C SER A 154 0.21 12.42 -5.79
N LEU A 155 1.38 12.69 -5.20
CA LEU A 155 2.63 12.00 -5.53
C LEU A 155 2.56 10.51 -5.18
N SER A 156 2.13 10.18 -3.96
CA SER A 156 2.01 8.79 -3.48
C SER A 156 1.08 7.94 -4.36
N GLN A 157 -0.01 8.53 -4.87
CA GLN A 157 -0.95 7.86 -5.78
C GLN A 157 -0.26 7.34 -7.06
N LYS A 158 0.82 7.99 -7.51
CA LYS A 158 1.58 7.59 -8.70
C LYS A 158 2.61 6.49 -8.40
N ARG A 159 2.76 6.10 -7.12
CA ARG A 159 3.68 5.08 -6.63
C ARG A 159 5.09 5.22 -7.20
N PRO A 160 5.77 6.36 -7.02
CA PRO A 160 7.16 6.50 -7.44
C PRO A 160 8.06 5.52 -6.68
N LYS A 161 9.13 5.06 -7.32
CA LYS A 161 10.22 4.31 -6.67
C LYS A 161 10.95 5.17 -5.63
N ALA A 162 11.04 6.47 -5.90
CA ALA A 162 11.68 7.45 -5.02
C ALA A 162 10.91 7.65 -3.72
N THR A 163 11.61 7.76 -2.59
CA THR A 163 11.01 8.09 -1.30
C THR A 163 10.51 9.54 -1.31
N ILE A 164 9.26 9.75 -0.88
CA ILE A 164 8.64 11.09 -0.81
C ILE A 164 8.88 11.67 0.60
N PHE A 165 9.60 12.78 0.68
CA PHE A 165 9.70 13.62 1.87
C PHE A 165 8.69 14.76 1.77
N ALA A 166 7.60 14.63 2.52
CA ALA A 166 6.59 15.67 2.64
C ALA A 166 6.95 16.64 3.78
N ILE A 167 7.17 17.91 3.44
CA ILE A 167 7.47 18.98 4.40
C ILE A 167 6.19 19.77 4.64
N SER A 168 5.76 19.83 5.89
CA SER A 168 4.57 20.54 6.38
C SER A 168 4.94 21.43 7.56
N HIS A 169 4.21 22.54 7.72
CA HIS A 169 4.30 23.43 8.88
C HIS A 169 3.24 23.14 9.96
N ASN A 170 2.40 22.14 9.72
CA ASN A 170 1.43 21.57 10.65
C ASN A 170 1.85 20.14 10.99
#